data_AF-A0AA35KN54-F1
#
_entry.id   AF-A0AA35KN54-F1
#
_cell.length_a   1.000
_cell.length_b   1.000
_cell.length_c   1.000
_cell.angle_alpha   90.00
_cell.angle_beta   90.00
_cell.angle_gamma   90.00
#
_symmetry.space_group_name_H-M   'P 1'
#
loop_
_entity.id
_entity.type
_entity.pdbx_description
1 polymer ?
#
loop_
_entity_poly.entity_id
_entity_poly.type
_entity_poly.pdbx_seq_one_letter_code
_entity_poly.pdbx_strand_id
1 'polypeptide(L)'
;MSKELQAHGLRVMSFIEKSVARLDQEDKLEQLAFELGRNHFRYKAPPKYYEYVGTQFIQAVQPILKEHWTPEVEKAWQSLFKYLAATMRRGFFTEEKTAGTGKSLSSRKACAESTPSKN
;
A
#
# COMPACT_ATOMS: atom_id res chain seq x y z
N MET A 1 5.15 24.82 -0.35
CA MET A 1 5.09 23.34 -0.26
C MET A 1 4.48 22.97 1.08
N SER A 2 3.49 22.06 1.10
CA SER A 2 2.91 21.58 2.37
C SER A 2 3.93 20.72 3.13
N LYS A 3 4.12 21.00 4.43
CA LYS A 3 5.01 20.21 5.31
C LYS A 3 4.57 18.74 5.39
N GLU A 4 3.26 18.50 5.37
CA GLU A 4 2.69 17.16 5.40
C GLU A 4 3.00 16.37 4.13
N LEU A 5 2.90 17.04 2.97
CA LEU A 5 3.25 16.45 1.68
C LEU A 5 4.74 16.13 1.61
N GLN A 6 5.60 17.02 2.11
CA GLN A 6 7.04 16.77 2.17
C GLN A 6 7.37 15.57 3.08
N ALA A 7 6.77 15.51 4.26
CA ALA A 7 6.95 14.39 5.18
C ALA A 7 6.45 13.06 4.58
N HIS A 8 5.34 13.09 3.84
CA HIS A 8 4.85 11.91 3.11
C HIS A 8 5.84 11.49 2.01
N GLY A 9 6.35 12.44 1.23
CA GLY A 9 7.36 12.18 0.21
C GLY A 9 8.60 11.47 0.77
N LEU A 10 9.10 11.91 1.92
CA LEU A 10 10.22 11.23 2.60
C LEU A 10 9.89 9.79 3.00
N ARG A 11 8.67 9.52 3.48
CA ARG A 11 8.22 8.15 3.79
C ARG A 11 8.12 7.28 2.54
N VAL A 12 7.66 7.84 1.42
CA VAL A 12 7.62 7.14 0.13
C VAL A 12 9.03 6.78 -0.33
N MET A 13 9.97 7.73 -0.30
CA MET A 13 11.36 7.47 -0.68
C MET A 13 12.02 6.41 0.21
N SER A 14 11.82 6.46 1.53
CA SER A 14 12.33 5.44 2.46
C SER A 14 11.72 4.05 2.19
N PHE A 15 10.45 3.98 1.79
CA PHE A 15 9.82 2.72 1.42
C PHE A 15 10.40 2.16 0.11
N ILE A 16 10.66 3.01 -0.88
CA ILE A 16 11.28 2.60 -2.15
C ILE A 16 12.70 2.07 -1.91
N GLU A 17 13.50 2.78 -1.12
CA GLU A 17 14.83 2.33 -0.71
C GLU A 17 14.78 0.95 -0.04
N LYS A 18 13.87 0.77 0.92
CA LYS A 18 13.65 -0.52 1.59
C LYS A 18 13.21 -1.63 0.63
N SER A 19 12.49 -1.28 -0.44
CA SER A 19 12.02 -2.22 -1.44
C SER A 19 13.18 -2.70 -2.32
N VAL A 20 14.00 -1.77 -2.82
CA VAL A 20 15.21 -2.09 -3.60
C VAL A 20 16.20 -2.92 -2.78
N ALA A 21 16.40 -2.60 -1.51
CA ALA A 21 17.27 -3.37 -0.61
C ALA A 21 16.78 -4.81 -0.30
N ARG A 22 15.58 -5.18 -0.75
CA ARG A 22 14.94 -6.48 -0.48
C ARG A 22 14.55 -7.24 -1.74
N LEU A 23 15.11 -6.89 -2.91
CA LEU A 23 14.80 -7.58 -4.15
C LEU A 23 15.10 -9.09 -4.09
N ASP A 24 16.15 -9.49 -3.36
CA ASP A 24 16.50 -10.91 -3.13
C ASP A 24 15.77 -11.54 -1.92
N GLN A 25 14.84 -10.82 -1.30
CA GLN A 25 14.10 -11.24 -0.09
C GLN A 25 12.59 -11.09 -0.33
N GLU A 26 12.09 -11.77 -1.36
CA GLU A 26 10.72 -11.63 -1.88
C GLU A 26 9.65 -11.70 -0.79
N ASP A 27 9.68 -12.72 0.09
CA ASP A 27 8.70 -12.88 1.18
C ASP A 27 8.62 -11.64 2.10
N LYS A 28 9.78 -11.06 2.42
CA LYS A 28 9.85 -9.87 3.29
C LYS A 28 9.35 -8.63 2.56
N LEU A 29 9.64 -8.52 1.26
CA LEU A 29 9.14 -7.42 0.43
C LEU A 29 7.62 -7.50 0.28
N GLU A 30 7.09 -8.70 0.03
CA GLU A 30 5.65 -8.95 -0.06
C GLU A 30 4.96 -8.56 1.24
N GLN A 31 5.45 -9.08 2.38
CA GLN A 31 4.87 -8.78 3.69
C GLN A 31 4.89 -7.26 3.98
N LEU A 32 6.00 -6.59 3.68
CA LEU A 32 6.15 -5.14 3.88
C LEU A 32 5.15 -4.34 3.04
N ALA A 33 5.03 -4.64 1.74
CA ALA A 33 4.11 -3.95 0.84
C ALA A 33 2.64 -4.26 1.17
N PHE A 34 2.35 -5.51 1.55
CA PHE A 34 1.01 -5.93 1.95
C PHE A 34 0.56 -5.19 3.21
N GLU A 35 1.42 -5.11 4.22
CA GLU A 35 1.14 -4.36 5.45
C GLU A 35 0.95 -2.86 5.17
N LEU A 36 1.75 -2.29 4.27
CA LEU A 36 1.55 -0.91 3.85
C LEU A 36 0.16 -0.70 3.23
N GLY A 37 -0.31 -1.66 2.42
CA GLY A 37 -1.67 -1.69 1.88
C GLY A 37 -2.76 -1.69 2.96
N ARG A 38 -2.62 -2.53 4.00
CA ARG A 38 -3.56 -2.55 5.15
C ARG A 38 -3.61 -1.21 5.86
N ASN A 39 -2.45 -0.59 6.06
CA ASN A 39 -2.38 0.72 6.68
C ASN A 39 -3.01 1.82 5.82
N HIS A 40 -2.89 1.75 4.49
CA HIS A 40 -3.58 2.69 3.60
C HIS A 40 -5.11 2.60 3.69
N PHE A 41 -5.67 1.42 3.96
CA PHE A 41 -7.09 1.30 4.28
C PHE A 41 -7.44 2.09 5.55
N ARG A 42 -6.66 1.92 6.62
CA ARG A 42 -6.84 2.66 7.89
C ARG A 42 -6.71 4.17 7.72
N TYR A 43 -5.84 4.61 6.80
CA TYR A 43 -5.67 6.03 6.44
C TYR A 43 -6.76 6.56 5.49
N LYS A 44 -7.69 5.72 5.03
CA LYS A 44 -8.71 6.05 4.02
C LYS A 44 -8.11 6.51 2.69
N ALA A 45 -7.00 5.90 2.27
CA ALA A 45 -6.27 6.21 1.05
C ALA A 45 -6.46 5.08 0.00
N PRO A 46 -7.45 5.20 -0.91
CA PRO A 46 -7.85 4.10 -1.78
C PRO A 46 -6.80 3.75 -2.85
N PRO A 47 -6.78 2.50 -3.36
CA PRO A 47 -5.78 2.03 -4.33
C PRO A 47 -5.74 2.75 -5.68
N LYS A 48 -6.75 3.56 -6.01
CA LYS A 48 -6.85 4.31 -7.28
C LYS A 48 -5.60 5.15 -7.58
N TYR A 49 -4.84 5.54 -6.56
CA TYR A 49 -3.72 6.45 -6.72
C TYR A 49 -2.33 5.78 -6.76
N TYR A 50 -2.23 4.48 -6.47
CA TYR A 50 -0.92 3.84 -6.27
C TYR A 50 -0.08 3.81 -7.55
N GLU A 51 -0.72 3.59 -8.70
CA GLU A 51 -0.03 3.54 -9.99
C GLU A 51 0.56 4.90 -10.39
N TYR A 52 -0.07 6.02 -9.99
CA TYR A 52 0.47 7.36 -10.27
C TYR A 52 1.80 7.61 -9.56
N VAL A 53 2.01 7.03 -8.37
CA VAL A 53 3.28 7.19 -7.64
C VAL A 53 4.44 6.60 -8.45
N GLY A 54 4.23 5.44 -9.07
CA GLY A 54 5.24 4.80 -9.91
C GLY A 54 5.58 5.64 -11.15
N THR A 55 4.54 6.11 -11.86
CA THR A 55 4.73 6.99 -13.04
C THR A 55 5.50 8.25 -12.68
N GLN A 56 5.11 8.94 -11.60
CA GLN A 56 5.75 10.19 -11.19
C GLN A 56 7.18 9.97 -10.71
N PHE A 57 7.45 8.87 -10.00
CA PHE A 57 8.80 8.53 -9.58
C PHE A 57 9.72 8.30 -10.78
N ILE A 58 9.27 7.49 -11.76
CA ILE A 58 10.06 7.20 -12.97
C ILE A 58 10.37 8.49 -13.73
N GLN A 59 9.37 9.34 -13.94
CA GLN A 59 9.55 10.65 -14.59
C GLN A 59 10.54 11.55 -13.85
N ALA A 60 10.58 11.50 -12.51
CA ALA A 60 11.50 12.29 -11.72
C ALA A 60 12.95 11.74 -11.75
N VAL A 61 13.11 10.42 -11.81
CA VAL A 61 14.42 9.75 -11.72
C VAL A 61 15.12 9.65 -13.09
N GLN A 62 14.37 9.49 -14.18
CA GLN A 62 14.90 9.43 -15.54
C GLN A 62 15.92 10.54 -15.87
N PRO A 63 15.62 11.85 -15.68
CA PRO A 63 16.58 12.91 -15.99
C PRO A 63 17.79 12.95 -15.04
N ILE A 64 17.71 12.33 -13.86
CA ILE A 64 18.79 12.30 -12.87
C ILE A 64 19.85 11.27 -13.28
N LEU A 65 19.43 10.11 -13.78
CA LEU A 65 20.32 9.01 -14.15
C LEU A 65 21.04 9.22 -15.49
N LYS A 66 20.50 10.07 -16.37
CA LYS A 66 21.12 10.43 -17.67
C LYS A 66 21.54 9.18 -18.45
N GLU A 67 22.85 8.99 -18.67
CA GLU A 67 23.42 7.88 -19.43
C GLU A 67 23.19 6.51 -18.77
N HIS A 68 22.94 6.48 -17.46
CA HIS A 68 22.59 5.26 -16.74
C HIS A 68 21.10 4.87 -16.87
N TRP A 69 20.27 5.71 -17.51
CA TRP A 69 18.89 5.35 -17.80
C TRP A 69 18.81 4.55 -19.10
N THR A 70 18.67 3.23 -18.97
CA THR A 70 18.48 2.32 -20.10
C THR A 70 17.03 1.80 -20.16
N PRO A 71 16.58 1.27 -21.32
CA PRO A 71 15.27 0.62 -21.42
C PRO A 71 15.07 -0.52 -20.40
N GLU A 72 16.14 -1.24 -20.06
CA GLU A 72 16.13 -2.30 -19.05
C GLU A 72 15.90 -1.73 -17.64
N VAL A 73 16.57 -0.62 -17.30
CA VAL A 73 16.39 0.07 -16.01
C VAL A 73 14.96 0.62 -15.88
N GLU A 74 14.44 1.23 -16.94
CA GLU A 74 13.05 1.71 -16.97
C GLU A 74 12.06 0.56 -16.74
N LYS A 75 12.23 -0.55 -17.47
CA LYS A 75 11.39 -1.73 -17.33
C LYS A 75 11.47 -2.34 -15.94
N ALA A 76 12.66 -2.35 -15.32
CA ALA A 76 12.84 -2.83 -13.95
C ALA A 76 12.05 -1.97 -12.95
N TRP A 77 12.14 -0.64 -13.05
CA TRP A 77 11.35 0.27 -12.20
C TRP A 77 9.84 0.10 -12.41
N GLN A 78 9.37 0.05 -13.66
CA GLN A 78 7.96 -0.18 -13.97
C GLN A 78 7.46 -1.50 -13.35
N SER A 79 8.27 -2.56 -13.43
CA SER A 79 7.91 -3.87 -12.88
C SER A 79 7.84 -3.85 -11.36
N LEU A 80 8.80 -3.20 -10.69
CA LEU A 80 8.81 -3.04 -9.24
C LEU A 80 7.57 -2.27 -8.77
N PHE A 81 7.25 -1.12 -9.37
CA PHE A 81 6.07 -0.34 -8.98
C PHE A 81 4.75 -1.09 -9.23
N LYS A 82 4.65 -1.83 -10.34
CA LYS A 82 3.48 -2.67 -10.61
C LYS A 82 3.30 -3.74 -9.55
N TYR A 83 4.38 -4.42 -9.16
CA TYR A 83 4.37 -5.42 -8.09
C TYR A 83 3.96 -4.81 -6.74
N LEU A 84 4.57 -3.68 -6.35
CA LEU A 84 4.26 -3.00 -5.08
C LEU A 84 2.80 -2.54 -5.04
N ALA A 85 2.31 -1.91 -6.11
CA ALA A 85 0.92 -1.44 -6.20
C ALA A 85 -0.08 -2.61 -6.12
N ALA A 86 0.19 -3.72 -6.81
CA ALA A 86 -0.65 -4.91 -6.74
C ALA A 86 -0.69 -5.52 -5.33
N THR A 87 0.46 -5.59 -4.66
CA THR A 87 0.59 -6.14 -3.30
C THR A 87 -0.09 -5.24 -2.27
N MET A 88 0.10 -3.92 -2.36
CA MET A 88 -0.63 -2.96 -1.52
C MET A 88 -2.14 -3.02 -1.75
N ARG A 89 -2.59 -3.19 -3.01
CA ARG A 89 -4.02 -3.37 -3.34
C ARG A 89 -4.59 -4.62 -2.66
N ARG A 90 -3.85 -5.74 -2.68
CA ARG A 90 -4.23 -6.97 -1.94
C ARG A 90 -4.35 -6.69 -0.44
N GLY A 91 -3.37 -6.02 0.16
CA GLY A 91 -3.40 -5.65 1.58
C GLY A 91 -4.60 -4.78 1.94
N PHE A 92 -4.86 -3.74 1.15
CA PHE A 92 -5.99 -2.83 1.34
C PHE A 92 -7.33 -3.58 1.36
N PHE A 93 -7.60 -4.41 0.35
CA PHE A 93 -8.87 -5.12 0.25
C PHE A 93 -9.01 -6.26 1.27
N THR A 94 -7.91 -6.85 1.72
CA THR A 94 -7.96 -7.79 2.85
C THR A 94 -8.41 -7.08 4.12
N GLU A 95 -7.81 -5.93 4.45
CA GLU A 95 -8.19 -5.16 5.64
C GLU A 95 -9.64 -4.65 5.55
N GLU A 96 -10.08 -4.22 4.36
CA GLU A 96 -11.47 -3.84 4.10
C GLU A 96 -12.46 -4.97 4.41
N LYS A 97 -12.19 -6.18 3.92
CA LYS A 97 -13.03 -7.36 4.17
C LYS A 97 -13.05 -7.74 5.66
N THR A 98 -11.90 -7.69 6.33
CA THR A 98 -11.81 -7.97 7.77
C THR A 98 -12.63 -6.96 8.58
N ALA A 99 -12.53 -5.66 8.26
CA ALA A 99 -13.30 -4.61 8.91
C ALA A 99 -14.82 -4.73 8.65
N GLY A 100 -15.22 -5.09 7.43
CA GLY A 100 -16.63 -5.35 7.09
C GLY A 100 -17.21 -6.57 7.81
N THR A 101 -16.43 -7.63 7.96
CA THR A 101 -16.83 -8.84 8.69
C THR A 101 -16.99 -8.57 10.20
N GLY A 102 -16.09 -7.78 10.79
CA GLY A 102 -16.19 -7.35 12.19
C GLY A 102 -17.45 -6.53 12.48
N LYS A 103 -17.84 -5.64 11.56
CA LYS A 103 -19.13 -4.91 11.65
C LYS A 103 -20.33 -5.86 11.61
N SER A 104 -20.34 -6.84 10.70
CA SER A 104 -21.43 -7.82 10.56
C SER A 104 -21.61 -8.71 11.81
N LEU A 105 -20.51 -9.05 12.49
CA LEU A 105 -20.54 -9.85 13.73
C LEU A 105 -20.99 -9.03 14.95
N SER A 106 -20.53 -7.77 15.06
CA SER A 106 -20.94 -6.87 16.15
C SER A 106 -22.45 -6.56 16.08
N SER A 107 -22.99 -6.31 14.89
CA SER A 107 -24.44 -6.10 14.68
C SER A 107 -25.28 -7.34 15.01
N ARG A 108 -24.75 -8.56 14.84
CA ARG A 108 -25.45 -9.80 15.20
C ARG A 108 -25.45 -10.05 16.71
N LYS A 109 -24.37 -9.71 17.41
CA LYS A 109 -24.28 -9.89 18.87
C LYS A 109 -25.20 -8.92 19.63
N ALA A 110 -25.32 -7.68 19.16
CA ALA A 110 -26.25 -6.68 19.74
C ALA A 110 -27.73 -7.07 19.63
N CYS A 111 -28.11 -7.91 18.65
CA CYS A 111 -29.49 -8.41 18.49
C CYS A 111 -29.80 -9.60 19.42
N ALA A 112 -28.78 -10.34 19.87
CA ALA A 112 -28.97 -11.53 20.73
C ALA A 112 -29.05 -11.20 22.23
N GLU A 113 -28.53 -10.05 22.67
CA GLU A 113 -28.51 -9.63 24.09
C GLU A 113 -29.78 -8.89 24.55
N SER A 114 -30.80 -8.74 23.69
CA SER A 114 -32.02 -7.96 24.00
C SER A 114 -33.25 -8.78 24.40
N THR A 115 -33.12 -10.07 24.73
CA THR A 115 -34.26 -10.84 25.27
C THR A 115 -34.29 -10.80 26.80
N PRO A 116 -35.26 -10.12 27.44
CA PRO A 116 -35.44 -10.22 28.87
C PRO A 116 -36.20 -11.53 29.17
N SER A 117 -35.57 -12.41 29.94
CA SER A 117 -36.25 -13.50 30.61
C SER A 117 -37.24 -12.90 31.61
N LYS A 118 -38.54 -13.07 31.34
CA LYS A 118 -39.59 -12.73 32.31
C LYS A 118 -40.24 -14.03 32.76
N ASN A 119 -40.09 -14.28 34.06
CA ASN A 119 -40.81 -15.26 34.87
C ASN A 119 -42.33 -15.16 34.71
#